data_AF-A0A8S3BUA9-F1
#
_entry.id   AF-A0A8S3BUA9-F1
#
_cell.length_a   1.000
_cell.length_b   1.000
_cell.length_c   1.000
_cell.angle_alpha   90.00
_cell.angle_beta   90.00
_cell.angle_gamma   90.00
#
_symmetry.space_group_name_H-M   'P 1'
#
loop_
_entity.id
_entity.type
_entity.pdbx_description
1 polymer ?
#
loop_
_entity_poly.entity_id
_entity_poly.type
_entity_poly.pdbx_seq_one_letter_code
_entity_poly.pdbx_strand_id
1 'polypeptide(L)'
;MVQRSFKAKYMPGKYHFVAGHKEKSDGCLFTLLKETEEEAGIKLDATNYFGEVKNMEPDKHATIEWFDIDNLPKNTAPWAVL
;
A
#
# COMPACT_ATOMS: atom_id res chain seq x y z
N MET A 1 -2.36 1.76 6.93
CA MET A 1 -1.05 1.37 6.40
C MET A 1 -0.80 2.12 5.11
N VAL A 2 0.40 2.69 4.95
CA VAL A 2 0.81 3.37 3.71
C VAL A 2 2.23 2.95 3.33
N GLN A 3 2.54 2.99 2.04
CA GLN A 3 3.84 2.70 1.47
C GLN A 3 4.41 3.92 0.75
N ARG A 4 5.73 3.99 0.64
CA ARG A 4 6.43 5.09 -0.05
C ARG A 4 7.32 4.54 -1.16
N SER A 5 6.92 4.72 -2.41
CA SER A 5 7.73 4.35 -3.58
C SER A 5 8.74 5.43 -3.95
N PHE A 6 9.95 5.06 -4.38
CA PHE A 6 10.89 5.98 -5.04
C PHE A 6 10.83 5.89 -6.57
N LYS A 7 10.31 4.78 -7.11
CA LYS A 7 10.27 4.48 -8.55
C LYS A 7 8.92 4.82 -9.20
N ALA A 8 7.92 5.20 -8.43
CA ALA A 8 6.59 5.53 -8.97
C ALA A 8 6.69 6.57 -10.09
N LYS A 9 6.07 6.25 -11.23
CA LYS A 9 6.01 7.14 -12.41
C LYS A 9 5.30 8.47 -12.09
N TYR A 10 4.39 8.44 -11.12
CA TYR A 10 3.61 9.58 -10.67
C TYR A 10 3.81 9.77 -9.16
N MET A 11 4.33 10.94 -8.77
CA MET A 11 4.67 11.32 -7.39
C MET A 11 5.64 10.38 -6.64
N PRO A 12 6.87 10.16 -7.15
CA PRO A 12 7.89 9.44 -6.40
C PRO A 12 8.22 10.13 -5.06
N GLY A 13 8.52 9.33 -4.05
CA GLY A 13 8.88 9.77 -2.69
C GLY A 13 7.69 10.15 -1.80
N LYS A 14 6.45 10.02 -2.29
CA LYS A 14 5.24 10.27 -1.49
C LYS A 14 4.68 8.99 -0.89
N TYR A 15 4.06 9.11 0.28
CA TYR A 15 3.28 8.03 0.89
C TYR A 15 1.93 7.87 0.19
N HIS A 16 1.49 6.64 -0.02
CA HIS A 16 0.18 6.30 -0.57
C HIS A 16 -0.29 4.95 -0.02
N PHE A 17 -1.57 4.63 -0.19
CA PHE A 17 -2.08 3.30 0.16
C PHE A 17 -1.48 2.21 -0.74
N VAL A 18 -1.44 0.98 -0.23
CA VAL A 18 -1.21 -0.22 -1.05
C VAL A 18 -2.20 -0.22 -2.21
N ALA A 19 -1.68 -0.33 -3.42
CA ALA A 19 -2.45 -0.25 -4.64
C ALA A 19 -1.59 -0.73 -5.81
N GLY A 20 -2.23 -1.43 -6.75
CA GLY A 20 -1.55 -1.89 -7.95
C GLY A 20 -2.48 -2.03 -9.14
N HIS A 21 -1.99 -2.69 -10.18
CA HIS A 21 -2.70 -2.77 -11.44
C HIS A 21 -3.62 -3.98 -11.45
N LYS A 22 -4.91 -3.73 -11.69
CA LYS A 22 -5.87 -4.81 -11.92
C LYS A 22 -5.48 -5.63 -13.15
N GLU A 23 -5.59 -6.95 -13.03
CA GLU A 23 -5.70 -7.82 -14.20
C GLU A 23 -7.11 -7.69 -14.79
N LYS A 24 -7.29 -8.01 -16.08
CA LYS A 24 -8.56 -7.76 -16.79
C LYS A 24 -9.77 -8.49 -16.18
N SER A 25 -9.53 -9.62 -15.51
CA SER A 25 -10.54 -10.45 -14.87
C SER A 25 -10.87 -10.04 -13.44
N ASP A 26 -10.05 -9.18 -12.81
CA ASP A 26 -10.08 -9.01 -11.37
C ASP A 26 -10.96 -7.83 -10.94
N GLY A 27 -11.73 -8.05 -9.87
CA GLY A 27 -12.43 -6.97 -9.18
C GLY A 27 -11.47 -6.16 -8.29
N CYS A 28 -11.76 -4.87 -8.07
CA CYS A 28 -10.89 -3.97 -7.30
C CYS A 28 -10.53 -4.52 -5.90
N LEU A 29 -11.49 -5.16 -5.22
CA LEU A 29 -11.26 -5.77 -3.91
C LEU A 29 -10.25 -6.92 -4.00
N PHE A 30 -10.42 -7.81 -4.98
CA PHE A 30 -9.51 -8.95 -5.16
C PHE A 30 -8.09 -8.48 -5.48
N THR A 31 -7.95 -7.48 -6.36
CA THR A 31 -6.65 -6.86 -6.65
C THR A 31 -6.02 -6.28 -5.38
N LEU A 32 -6.79 -5.55 -4.56
CA LEU A 32 -6.26 -4.99 -3.30
C LEU A 32 -5.77 -6.08 -2.35
N LEU A 33 -6.52 -7.19 -2.21
CA LEU A 33 -6.11 -8.32 -1.37
C LEU A 33 -4.79 -8.92 -1.86
N LYS A 34 -4.66 -9.14 -3.17
CA LYS A 34 -3.43 -9.67 -3.80
C LYS A 34 -2.24 -8.74 -3.59
N GLU A 35 -2.38 -7.46 -3.93
CA GLU A 35 -1.31 -6.46 -3.79
C GLU A 35 -0.90 -6.29 -2.32
N THR A 36 -1.84 -6.41 -1.37
CA THR A 36 -1.50 -6.36 0.06
C THR A 36 -0.65 -7.55 0.50
N GLU A 37 -0.94 -8.75 -0.01
CA GLU A 37 -0.11 -9.91 0.28
C GLU A 37 1.26 -9.80 -0.39
N GLU A 38 1.31 -9.35 -1.64
CA GLU A 38 2.53 -9.24 -2.45
C GLU A 38 3.47 -8.12 -1.98
N GLU A 39 2.94 -6.94 -1.62
CA GLU A 39 3.74 -5.76 -1.26
C GLU A 39 4.01 -5.66 0.25
N ALA A 40 3.05 -6.07 1.08
CA ALA A 40 3.07 -5.86 2.54
C ALA A 40 3.23 -7.15 3.37
N GLY A 41 3.11 -8.32 2.75
CA GLY A 41 3.26 -9.61 3.44
C GLY A 41 2.13 -9.94 4.40
N ILE A 42 0.97 -9.29 4.28
CA ILE A 42 -0.20 -9.55 5.14
C ILE A 42 -1.42 -9.94 4.30
N LYS A 43 -2.31 -10.73 4.90
CA LYS A 43 -3.63 -11.06 4.35
C LYS A 43 -4.69 -10.23 5.05
N LEU A 44 -5.71 -9.80 4.32
CA LEU A 44 -6.85 -9.06 4.88
C LEU A 44 -8.11 -9.93 4.84
N ASP A 45 -8.94 -9.80 5.86
CA ASP A 45 -10.36 -10.13 5.81
C ASP A 45 -11.20 -8.85 6.03
N ALA A 46 -12.52 -8.99 6.23
CA ALA A 46 -13.40 -7.84 6.39
C ALA A 46 -13.06 -6.93 7.59
N THR A 47 -12.43 -7.47 8.64
CA THR A 47 -12.23 -6.78 9.92
C THR A 47 -10.83 -6.96 10.52
N ASN A 48 -10.02 -7.87 9.99
CA ASN A 48 -8.71 -8.25 10.52
C ASN A 48 -7.65 -8.30 9.42
N TYR A 49 -6.41 -8.36 9.86
CA TYR A 49 -5.28 -8.75 9.04
C TYR A 49 -4.47 -9.86 9.72
N PHE A 50 -3.75 -10.63 8.91
CA PHE A 50 -2.92 -11.75 9.37
C PHE A 50 -1.51 -11.62 8.78
N GLY A 51 -0.51 -11.87 9.61
CA GLY A 51 0.91 -11.77 9.24
C GLY A 51 1.61 -10.58 9.91
N GLU A 52 2.84 -10.35 9.48
CA GLU A 52 3.65 -9.22 9.94
C GLU A 52 3.88 -8.28 8.76
N VAL A 53 3.62 -6.99 8.97
CA VAL A 53 3.87 -5.99 7.93
C VAL A 53 5.36 -5.91 7.63
N LYS A 54 5.70 -6.22 6.38
CA LYS A 54 7.07 -6.23 5.86
C LYS A 54 7.06 -5.64 4.46
N ASN A 55 8.11 -4.90 4.14
CA ASN A 55 8.33 -4.45 2.78
C ASN A 55 8.80 -5.63 1.94
N MET A 56 7.89 -6.23 1.17
CA MET A 56 8.17 -7.41 0.34
C MET A 56 8.77 -7.03 -1.02
N GLU A 57 8.72 -5.75 -1.40
CA GLU A 57 9.28 -5.22 -2.64
C GLU A 57 10.27 -4.06 -2.38
N PRO A 58 11.38 -4.33 -1.68
CA PRO A 58 12.33 -3.29 -1.24
C PRO A 58 13.00 -2.54 -2.39
N ASP A 59 12.99 -3.10 -3.60
CA ASP A 59 13.49 -2.44 -4.80
C ASP A 59 12.49 -1.44 -5.40
N LYS A 60 11.20 -1.53 -5.06
CA LYS A 60 10.14 -0.62 -5.53
C LYS A 60 9.71 0.38 -4.45
N HIS A 61 9.65 -0.08 -3.20
CA HIS A 61 9.16 0.67 -2.05
C HIS A 61 10.27 0.88 -1.03
N ALA A 62 10.35 2.09 -0.48
CA ALA A 62 11.27 2.46 0.59
C ALA A 62 10.90 1.78 1.90
N THR A 63 9.64 1.95 2.28
CA THR A 63 9.06 1.53 3.53
C THR A 63 7.58 1.27 3.33
N ILE A 64 7.03 0.42 4.20
CA ILE A 64 5.60 0.18 4.36
C ILE A 64 5.33 0.15 5.86
N GLU A 65 4.45 1.04 6.33
CA GLU A 65 4.34 1.35 7.74
C GLU A 65 2.90 1.68 8.14
N TRP A 66 2.57 1.44 9.40
CA TRP A 66 1.33 1.89 10.01
C TRP A 66 1.49 3.32 10.52
N PHE A 67 0.53 4.15 10.17
CA PHE A 67 0.36 5.49 10.70
C PHE A 67 -1.07 5.64 11.18
N ASP A 68 -1.25 6.50 12.18
CA ASP A 68 -2.56 6.98 12.56
C ASP A 68 -3.19 7.73 11.37
N ILE A 69 -4.48 7.47 11.12
CA ILE A 69 -5.21 8.07 10.00
C ILE A 69 -5.32 9.59 10.14
N ASP A 70 -5.37 10.09 11.38
CA ASP A 70 -5.42 11.51 11.68
C ASP A 70 -4.03 12.17 11.69
N ASN A 71 -2.96 11.38 11.56
CA ASN A 71 -1.57 11.85 11.63
C ASN A 71 -0.68 11.16 10.58
N LEU A 72 -1.12 11.24 9.31
CA LEU A 72 -0.32 10.78 8.18
C LEU A 72 0.91 11.69 7.94
N PRO A 73 2.01 11.15 7.37
CA PRO A 73 3.15 11.96 6.99
C PRO A 73 2.78 13.13 6.05
N LYS A 74 3.41 14.30 6.24
CA LYS A 74 3.13 15.50 5.43
C LYS A 74 3.33 15.30 3.92
N ASN A 75 4.18 14.37 3.53
CA ASN A 75 4.45 14.00 2.14
C ASN A 75 3.53 12.89 1.62
N THR A 76 2.34 12.74 2.18
CA THR A 76 1.30 11.83 1.66
C THR A 76 0.70 12.39 0.36
N ALA A 77 0.38 11.51 -0.58
CA ALA A 77 -0.25 11.87 -1.83
C ALA A 77 -1.64 12.47 -1.57
N PRO A 78 -2.07 13.54 -2.28
CA PRO A 78 -3.32 14.24 -1.97
C PRO A 78 -4.58 13.35 -2.03
N TRP A 79 -4.58 12.32 -2.87
CA TRP A 79 -5.69 11.37 -3.00
C TRP A 79 -5.67 10.25 -1.95
N ALA A 80 -4.59 10.13 -1.18
CA ALA A 80 -4.46 9.17 -0.09
C ALA A 80 -4.87 9.77 1.26
N VAL A 81 -5.38 11.01 1.27
CA VAL A 81 -5.98 11.66 2.43
C VAL A 81 -7.50 11.62 2.22
N LEU A 82 -8.25 11.22 3.26
CA LEU A 82 -9.71 11.14 3.24
C LEU A 82 -10.35 12.52 3.43
#